data_AF-A0A441K9T8-F1
#
_entry.id   AF-A0A441K9T8-F1
#
_cell.length_a   1.000
_cell.length_b   1.000
_cell.length_c   1.000
_cell.angle_alpha   90.00
_cell.angle_beta   90.00
_cell.angle_gamma   90.00
#
_symmetry.space_group_name_H-M   'P 1'
#
loop_
_entity.id
_entity.type
_entity.pdbx_description
1 polymer ?
#
loop_
_entity_poly.entity_id
_entity_poly.type
_entity_poly.pdbx_seq_one_letter_code
_entity_poly.pdbx_strand_id
1 'polypeptide(L)' 'MAHEDDIQMVKRHVRLGRKHVSEQQDRIAELDRLELPSETARDFLELLEQMQELHKKHLSRLLAKTSPKNAA' A
#
# COMPACT_ATOMS: atom_id res chain seq x y z
N MET A 1 -19.76 -1.78 14.23
CA MET A 1 -18.78 -2.09 15.29
C MET A 1 -17.45 -1.55 14.79
N ALA A 2 -16.75 -0.72 15.57
CA ALA A 2 -15.55 0.00 15.12
C ALA A 2 -14.54 -0.84 14.32
N HIS A 3 -14.43 -2.14 14.61
CA HIS A 3 -13.54 -3.06 13.90
C HIS A 3 -13.87 -3.32 12.41
N GLU A 4 -15.14 -3.37 12.01
CA GLU A 4 -15.47 -3.57 10.59
C GLU A 4 -15.18 -2.30 9.77
N ASP A 5 -15.51 -1.13 10.34
CA ASP A 5 -15.24 0.17 9.71
C ASP A 5 -13.73 0.41 9.56
N ASP A 6 -12.93 0.06 10.57
CA ASP A 6 -11.47 0.09 10.52
C ASP A 6 -10.91 -0.84 9.43
N ILE A 7 -11.44 -2.06 9.31
CA ILE A 7 -11.02 -3.02 8.27
C ILE A 7 -11.31 -2.47 6.88
N GLN A 8 -12.51 -1.90 6.66
CA GLN A 8 -12.87 -1.33 5.36
C GLN A 8 -12.02 -0.10 5.01
N MET A 9 -11.71 0.73 6.00
CA MET A 9 -10.79 1.86 5.84
C MET A 9 -9.41 1.39 5.40
N VAL A 10 -8.82 0.40 6.09
CA VAL A 10 -7.49 -0.11 5.74
C VAL A 10 -7.48 -0.82 4.39
N LYS A 11 -8.53 -1.59 4.05
CA LYS A 11 -8.70 -2.17 2.69
C LYS A 11 -8.68 -1.09 1.62
N ARG A 12 -9.33 0.05 1.85
CA ARG A 12 -9.30 1.19 0.94
C ARG A 12 -7.88 1.76 0.81
N HIS A 13 -7.15 1.92 1.91
CA HIS A 13 -5.76 2.40 1.87
C HIS A 13 -4.83 1.45 1.13
N VAL A 14 -4.93 0.13 1.35
CA VAL A 14 -4.15 -0.85 0.60
C VAL A 14 -4.42 -0.77 -0.90
N ARG A 15 -5.69 -0.62 -1.31
CA ARG A 15 -6.05 -0.49 -2.73
C ARG A 15 -5.55 0.82 -3.33
N LEU A 16 -5.69 1.92 -2.61
CA LEU A 16 -5.24 3.24 -3.07
C LEU A 16 -3.71 3.31 -3.17
N GLY A 17 -2.99 2.80 -2.16
CA GLY A 17 -1.53 2.75 -2.18
C GLY A 17 -0.99 1.90 -3.32
N ARG A 18 -1.61 0.75 -3.63
CA ARG A 18 -1.25 -0.05 -4.82
C ARG A 18 -1.40 0.74 -6.12
N LYS A 19 -2.50 1.50 -6.25
CA LYS A 19 -2.71 2.35 -7.42
C LYS A 19 -1.62 3.41 -7.54
N HIS A 20 -1.29 4.11 -6.46
CA HIS A 20 -0.26 5.14 -6.47
C HIS A 20 1.14 4.59 -6.75
N VAL A 21 1.50 3.44 -6.19
CA VAL A 21 2.78 2.76 -6.50
C VAL A 21 2.87 2.48 -7.99
N SER A 22 1.83 1.89 -8.59
CA SER A 22 1.79 1.65 -10.04
C SER A 22 1.92 2.93 -10.86
N GLU A 23 1.18 3.99 -10.49
CA GLU A 23 1.25 5.28 -11.19
C GLU A 23 2.63 5.93 -11.09
N GLN A 24 3.35 5.78 -9.97
CA GLN A 24 4.71 6.28 -9.81
C GLN A 24 5.72 5.46 -10.62
N GLN A 25 5.56 4.14 -10.67
CA GLN A 25 6.38 3.26 -11.52
C GLN A 25 6.25 3.67 -12.99
N ASP A 26 5.03 3.91 -13.47
CA ASP A 26 4.78 4.36 -14.84
C ASP A 26 5.42 5.73 -15.13
N ARG A 27 5.33 6.67 -14.17
CA ARG A 27 5.97 8.00 -14.28
C ARG A 27 7.48 7.92 -14.30
N ILE A 28 8.09 7.06 -13.49
CA ILE A 28 9.54 6.86 -13.47
C ILE A 28 10.00 6.25 -14.80
N ALA A 29 9.27 5.27 -15.33
CA ALA A 29 9.56 4.70 -16.64
C ALA A 29 9.50 5.74 -17.76
N GLU A 30 8.54 6.68 -17.68
CA GLU A 30 8.46 7.82 -18.61
C GLU A 30 9.66 8.75 -18.50
N LEU A 31 10.06 9.12 -17.28
CA LEU A 31 11.26 9.96 -17.06
C LEU A 31 12.52 9.29 -17.62
N ASP A 32 12.67 7.98 -17.38
CA ASP A 32 13.82 7.21 -17.85
C ASP A 32 13.86 7.15 -19.39
N ARG A 33 12.71 6.98 -20.03
CA ARG A 33 12.61 7.01 -21.51
C ARG A 33 12.98 8.36 -22.09
N LEU A 34 12.67 9.44 -21.39
CA LEU A 34 12.98 10.81 -21.79
C LEU A 34 14.40 11.25 -21.38
N GLU A 35 15.19 10.37 -20.77
CA GLU A 35 16.52 10.66 -20.22
C GLU A 35 16.50 11.83 -19.20
N LEU A 36 15.38 11.97 -18.48
CA LEU A 36 15.19 12.98 -17.46
C LEU A 36 15.64 12.46 -16.08
N PRO A 37 16.10 13.34 -15.17
CA PRO A 37 16.44 12.94 -13.81
C PRO A 37 15.25 12.29 -13.08
N SER A 38 15.46 11.07 -12.57
CA SER A 38 14.43 10.26 -11.91
C SER A 38 14.85 9.74 -10.53
N GLU A 39 16.04 10.11 -10.02
CA GLU A 39 16.57 9.68 -8.71
C GLU A 39 15.60 9.98 -7.56
N THR A 40 15.21 11.24 -7.37
CA THR A 40 14.28 11.63 -6.30
C THR A 40 12.90 10.96 -6.45
N ALA A 41 12.47 10.69 -7.68
CA ALA A 41 11.21 9.97 -7.91
C ALA A 41 11.32 8.51 -7.46
N ARG A 42 12.47 7.86 -7.68
CA ARG A 42 12.74 6.50 -7.18
C ARG A 42 12.83 6.46 -5.65
N ASP A 43 13.51 7.41 -5.03
CA ASP A 43 13.58 7.51 -3.56
C ASP A 43 12.17 7.66 -2.97
N PHE A 44 11.34 8.50 -3.59
CA PHE A 44 9.96 8.67 -3.17
C PHE A 44 9.11 7.40 -3.39
N LEU A 45 9.29 6.71 -4.52
CA LEU A 45 8.63 5.43 -4.77
C LEU A 45 8.97 4.41 -3.68
N GLU A 46 10.23 4.33 -3.24
CA GLU A 46 10.63 3.43 -2.16
C GLU A 46 9.85 3.71 -0.86
N LEU A 47 9.68 4.99 -0.49
CA LEU A 47 8.88 5.38 0.68
C LEU A 47 7.41 4.96 0.54
N LEU A 48 6.82 5.08 -0.66
CA LEU A 48 5.46 4.64 -0.92
C LEU A 48 5.31 3.12 -0.82
N GLU A 49 6.29 2.37 -1.31
CA GLU A 49 6.31 0.91 -1.23
C GLU A 49 6.45 0.43 0.22
N GLN A 50 7.31 1.07 1.01
CA GLN A 50 7.44 0.80 2.45
C GLN A 50 6.13 1.08 3.19
N MET A 51 5.47 2.22 2.92
CA MET A 51 4.17 2.56 3.50
C MET A 51 3.08 1.56 3.08
N GLN A 52 3.09 1.11 1.81
CA GLN A 52 2.15 0.10 1.32
C GLN A 52 2.30 -1.24 2.06
N GLU A 53 3.53 -1.66 2.38
CA GLU A 53 3.76 -2.85 3.19
C GLU A 53 3.26 -2.68 4.63
N LEU A 54 3.38 -1.49 5.22
CA LEU A 54 2.79 -1.21 6.54
C LEU A 54 1.26 -1.33 6.51
N HIS A 55 0.59 -0.79 5.48
CA HIS A 55 -0.86 -0.94 5.31
C HIS A 55 -1.27 -2.41 5.16
N LYS A 56 -0.54 -3.19 4.37
CA LYS A 56 -0.80 -4.64 4.21
C LYS A 56 -0.63 -5.40 5.52
N LYS A 57 0.46 -5.14 6.26
CA LYS A 57 0.68 -5.74 7.59
C LYS A 57 -0.41 -5.36 8.58
N HIS A 58 -0.86 -4.11 8.56
CA HIS A 58 -1.95 -3.66 9.41
C HIS A 58 -3.26 -4.38 9.09
N LEU A 59 -3.61 -4.51 7.81
CA LEU A 59 -4.79 -5.24 7.37
C LEU A 59 -4.76 -6.70 7.82
N SER A 60 -3.64 -7.40 7.61
CA SER A 60 -3.48 -8.79 8.04
C SER A 60 -3.70 -8.96 9.55
N ARG A 61 -3.22 -8.01 10.37
CA ARG A 61 -3.45 -8.02 11.83
C ARG A 61 -4.92 -7.83 12.19
N LEU A 62 -5.65 -6.96 11.50
CA LEU A 62 -7.08 -6.74 11.74
C LEU A 62 -7.92 -7.96 11.34
N LEU A 63 -7.60 -8.59 10.19
CA LEU A 63 -8.28 -9.80 9.73
C LEU A 63 -8.02 -11.00 10.66
N ALA A 64 -6.81 -11.12 11.20
CA ALA A 64 -6.49 -12.17 12.17
C ALA A 64 -7.23 -12.00 13.50
N LYS A 65 -7.52 -10.76 13.93
CA LYS A 65 -8.29 -10.47 15.14
C LYS A 65 -9.79 -10.76 14.99
N THR A 66 -10.31 -10.73 13.77
CA THR A 66 -11.73 -10.97 13.46
C THR A 66 -12.02 -12.41 13.07
N SER A 67 -10.99 -13.20 12.76
CA SER A 67 -11.12 -14.65 12.57
C SER A 67 -11.33 -15.33 13.92
N PRO A 68 -12.43 -16.07 14.15
CA PRO A 68 -12.68 -16.73 15.43
C PRO A 68 -11.63 -17.81 15.65
N LYS A 69 -10.68 -17.56 16.58
CA LYS A 69 -9.94 -18.63 17.23
C LYS A 69 -10.84 -19.18 18.34
N ASN A 70 -11.18 -20.47 18.24
CA ASN A 70 -11.93 -21.33 19.17
C ASN A 70 -13.40 -21.59 18.77
N ALA A 71 -13.59 -22.32 17.67
CA ALA A 71 -14.64 -23.35 17.60
C ALA A 71 -13.91 -24.70 17.56
N ALA A 72 -13.50 -25.18 18.73
CA ALA A 72 -13.01 -26.53 18.96
C ALA A 72 -13.93 -27.18 19.99
#